data_AF-A0A2M8NNX3-F1
#
_entry.id   AF-A0A2M8NNX3-F1
#
_cell.length_a   1.000
_cell.length_b   1.000
_cell.length_c   1.000
_cell.angle_alpha   90.00
_cell.angle_beta   90.00
_cell.angle_gamma   90.00
#
_symmetry.space_group_name_H-M   'P 1'
#
loop_
_entity.id
_entity.type
_entity.pdbx_description
1 polymer ?
#
loop_
_entity_poly.entity_id
_entity_poly.type
_entity_poly.pdbx_seq_one_letter_code
_entity_poly.pdbx_strand_id
1 'polypeptide(L)'
;HGVYAGLCKKSKLLSPPKSHVILVDHNELGQAVIGLEEAEVVEVLDHHRLSTIPTATPIRFRVEPVGSCSTLVAERGVESGKTFPVAIAGLLLCGILSDTLIFRSPTVTDRDRKVALTLARMAKLTRDQATDDEVMTAITELGNQLLAAGAGLGSRPATEIINADIKFYEEHGVSMGIAQV
;
A
#
# COMPACT_ATOMS: atom_id res chain seq x y z
N HIS A 1 15.00 39.95 -15.07
CA HIS A 1 16.14 39.19 -14.50
C HIS A 1 15.91 37.71 -14.76
N GLY A 2 16.76 37.05 -15.54
CA GLY A 2 16.69 35.60 -15.74
C GLY A 2 17.52 34.89 -14.68
N VAL A 3 16.95 33.87 -14.03
CA VAL A 3 17.68 33.02 -13.08
C VAL A 3 18.22 31.81 -13.86
N TYR A 4 19.51 31.53 -13.72
CA TYR A 4 20.10 30.32 -14.28
C TYR A 4 19.56 29.10 -13.50
N ALA A 5 18.72 28.28 -14.15
CA ALA A 5 18.11 27.10 -13.55
C ALA A 5 18.98 25.83 -13.66
N GLY A 6 19.94 25.78 -14.59
CA GLY A 6 20.85 24.65 -14.78
C GLY A 6 21.35 24.47 -16.21
N LEU A 7 22.15 23.43 -16.42
CA LEU A 7 22.70 23.04 -17.72
C LEU A 7 22.24 21.62 -18.07
N CYS A 8 21.56 21.47 -19.21
CA CYS A 8 21.19 20.17 -19.76
C CYS A 8 22.06 19.85 -20.97
N LYS A 9 22.72 18.69 -20.96
CA LYS A 9 23.46 18.20 -22.13
C LYS A 9 22.47 17.75 -23.20
N LYS A 10 22.74 18.05 -24.48
CA LYS A 10 21.90 17.60 -25.61
C LYS A 10 21.59 16.09 -25.56
N SER A 11 22.55 15.26 -25.17
CA SER A 11 22.35 13.81 -25.01
C SER A 11 21.34 13.44 -23.91
N LYS A 12 21.31 14.19 -22.80
CA LYS A 12 20.36 13.99 -21.70
C LYS A 12 18.98 14.60 -21.97
N LEU A 13 18.90 15.57 -22.90
CA LEU A 13 17.62 16.05 -23.42
C LEU A 13 16.98 15.03 -24.39
N LEU A 14 17.81 14.35 -25.19
CA LEU A 14 17.35 13.32 -26.14
C LEU A 14 17.06 11.96 -25.49
N SER A 15 17.67 11.69 -24.32
CA SER A 15 17.45 10.50 -23.52
C SER A 15 17.47 10.88 -22.04
N PRO A 16 16.35 11.38 -21.51
CA PRO A 16 16.26 11.73 -20.10
C PRO A 16 16.47 10.45 -19.26
N PRO A 17 17.15 10.57 -18.10
CA PRO A 17 17.28 9.44 -17.19
C PRO A 17 15.90 9.01 -16.70
N LYS A 18 15.60 7.71 -16.79
CA LYS A 18 14.37 7.15 -16.24
C LYS A 18 14.42 7.16 -14.72
N SER A 19 13.27 7.39 -14.10
CA SER A 19 13.13 7.23 -12.65
C SER A 19 12.96 5.76 -12.31
N HIS A 20 13.67 5.28 -11.29
CA HIS A 20 13.44 3.94 -10.77
C HIS A 20 12.24 3.97 -9.82
N VAL A 21 11.33 3.02 -9.97
CA VAL A 21 10.11 2.93 -9.17
C VAL A 21 9.91 1.53 -8.60
N ILE A 22 9.34 1.49 -7.40
CA ILE A 22 8.88 0.26 -6.75
C ILE A 22 7.36 0.33 -6.69
N LEU A 23 6.69 -0.67 -7.23
CA LEU A 23 5.24 -0.78 -7.14
C LEU A 23 4.89 -1.52 -5.86
N VAL A 24 3.94 -0.96 -5.11
CA VAL A 24 3.39 -1.57 -3.90
C VAL A 24 1.89 -1.67 -4.06
N ASP A 25 1.32 -2.78 -3.58
CA ASP A 25 -0.14 -3.01 -3.54
C ASP A 25 -0.84 -3.10 -4.91
N HIS A 26 -0.11 -3.08 -6.02
CA HIS A 26 -0.65 -3.33 -7.34
C HIS A 26 0.43 -3.78 -8.31
N ASN A 27 0.00 -4.52 -9.32
CA ASN A 27 0.82 -4.94 -10.45
C ASN A 27 0.04 -4.91 -11.78
N GLU A 28 -1.07 -4.16 -11.83
CA GLU A 28 -1.83 -3.90 -13.05
C GLU A 28 -1.50 -2.52 -13.60
N LEU A 29 -1.12 -2.44 -14.89
CA LEU A 29 -0.77 -1.16 -15.54
C LEU A 29 -1.91 -0.13 -15.46
N GLY A 30 -3.16 -0.57 -15.58
CA GLY A 30 -4.34 0.31 -15.52
C GLY A 30 -4.56 0.96 -14.15
N GLN A 31 -3.94 0.43 -13.09
CA GLN A 31 -4.01 0.96 -11.73
C GLN A 31 -2.75 1.77 -11.36
N ALA A 32 -1.73 1.76 -12.22
CA ALA A 32 -0.47 2.45 -11.97
C ALA A 32 -0.56 3.96 -12.24
N VAL A 33 0.46 4.68 -11.77
CA VAL A 33 0.62 6.11 -12.05
C VAL A 33 0.76 6.38 -13.55
N ILE A 34 0.14 7.47 -14.03
CA ILE A 34 0.28 7.94 -15.42
C ILE A 34 1.77 8.14 -15.75
N GLY A 35 2.21 7.60 -16.88
CA GLY A 35 3.60 7.70 -17.34
C GLY A 35 4.53 6.62 -16.75
N LEU A 36 4.00 5.56 -16.14
CA LEU A 36 4.81 4.45 -15.63
C LEU A 36 5.71 3.82 -16.72
N GLU A 37 5.26 3.83 -17.98
CA GLU A 37 6.01 3.37 -19.16
C GLU A 37 7.32 4.13 -19.41
N GLU A 38 7.42 5.36 -18.91
CA GLU A 38 8.63 6.19 -18.97
C GLU A 38 9.59 5.91 -17.80
N ALA A 39 9.13 5.23 -16.76
CA ALA A 39 9.92 4.82 -15.61
C ALA A 39 10.58 3.44 -15.82
N GLU A 40 11.47 3.09 -14.89
CA GLU A 40 12.03 1.77 -14.77
C GLU A 40 11.51 1.13 -13.48
N VAL A 41 10.56 0.21 -13.61
CA VAL A 41 10.12 -0.60 -12.47
C VAL A 41 11.28 -1.50 -12.07
N VAL A 42 11.74 -1.39 -10.82
CA VAL A 42 12.85 -2.19 -10.30
C VAL A 42 12.40 -3.26 -9.30
N GLU A 43 11.20 -3.08 -8.75
CA GLU A 43 10.60 -4.04 -7.82
C GLU A 43 9.08 -3.93 -7.77
N VAL A 44 8.40 -5.05 -7.52
CA VAL A 44 6.98 -5.14 -7.17
C VAL A 44 6.83 -5.91 -5.86
N LEU A 45 6.08 -5.34 -4.92
CA LEU A 45 5.66 -5.96 -3.66
C LEU A 45 4.14 -5.87 -3.55
N ASP A 46 3.45 -6.99 -3.67
CA ASP A 46 1.99 -6.98 -3.79
C ASP A 46 1.34 -8.21 -3.10
N HIS A 47 0.03 -8.16 -2.90
CA HIS A 47 -0.80 -9.23 -2.38
C HIS A 47 -2.02 -9.54 -3.27
N HIS A 48 -2.19 -8.81 -4.37
CA HIS A 48 -3.24 -9.04 -5.36
C HIS A 48 -2.89 -10.17 -6.34
N ARG A 49 -3.86 -10.52 -7.20
CA ARG A 49 -3.63 -11.45 -8.31
C ARG A 49 -2.56 -10.91 -9.24
N LEU A 50 -1.87 -11.83 -9.91
CA LEU A 50 -0.86 -11.49 -10.90
C LEU A 50 -1.49 -10.96 -12.19
N SER A 51 -0.93 -9.87 -12.67
CA SER A 51 -1.09 -9.26 -13.97
C SER A 51 0.29 -9.02 -14.57
N THR A 52 0.36 -8.96 -15.89
CA THR A 52 1.64 -8.82 -16.59
C THR A 52 2.03 -7.35 -16.68
N ILE A 53 3.07 -6.94 -15.97
CA ILE A 53 3.81 -5.69 -16.26
C ILE A 53 5.03 -6.06 -17.10
N PRO A 54 5.14 -5.60 -18.36
CA PRO A 54 6.33 -5.82 -19.15
C PRO A 54 7.49 -5.00 -18.56
N THR A 55 8.55 -5.67 -18.11
CA THR A 55 9.80 -5.03 -17.69
C THR A 55 10.92 -5.30 -18.70
N ALA A 56 11.75 -4.29 -18.98
CA ALA A 56 12.86 -4.42 -19.92
C ALA A 56 14.05 -5.22 -19.35
N THR A 57 14.12 -5.32 -18.03
CA THR A 57 15.17 -6.02 -17.28
C THR A 57 14.53 -6.92 -16.19
N PRO A 58 15.25 -7.95 -15.70
CA PRO A 58 14.79 -8.73 -14.55
C PRO A 58 14.66 -7.86 -13.29
N ILE A 59 13.56 -8.03 -12.56
CA ILE A 59 13.26 -7.25 -11.35
C ILE A 59 12.97 -8.15 -10.15
N ARG A 60 13.00 -7.60 -8.94
CA ARG A 60 12.46 -8.30 -7.77
C ARG A 60 10.93 -8.26 -7.84
N PHE A 61 10.28 -9.40 -7.82
CA PHE A 61 8.83 -9.49 -7.88
C PHE A 61 8.36 -10.42 -6.78
N ARG A 62 7.67 -9.88 -5.77
CA ARG A 62 7.19 -10.65 -4.61
C ARG A 62 5.69 -10.45 -4.48
N VAL A 63 4.94 -11.53 -4.64
CA VAL A 63 3.49 -11.57 -4.38
C VAL A 63 3.21 -12.67 -3.40
N GLU A 64 2.53 -12.31 -2.31
CA GLU A 64 2.18 -13.26 -1.27
C GLU A 64 0.73 -13.09 -0.84
N PRO A 65 -0.01 -14.19 -0.62
CA PRO A 65 -1.43 -14.16 -0.30
C PRO A 65 -1.65 -13.81 1.18
N VAL A 66 -1.34 -12.57 1.55
CA VAL A 66 -1.61 -11.98 2.87
C VAL A 66 -2.73 -10.96 2.78
N GLY A 67 -3.30 -10.58 3.93
CA GLY A 67 -4.42 -9.65 3.99
C GLY A 67 -4.08 -8.22 3.56
N SER A 68 -2.81 -7.80 3.67
CA SER A 68 -2.38 -6.44 3.32
C SER A 68 -0.95 -6.38 2.77
N CYS A 69 -0.69 -5.52 1.79
CA CYS A 69 0.68 -5.20 1.37
C CYS A 69 1.51 -4.58 2.52
N SER A 70 0.88 -3.89 3.48
CA SER A 70 1.57 -3.33 4.65
C SER A 70 2.20 -4.41 5.54
N THR A 71 1.60 -5.62 5.57
CA THR A 71 2.19 -6.79 6.23
C THR A 71 3.55 -7.13 5.62
N LEU A 72 3.64 -7.17 4.29
CA LEU A 72 4.88 -7.49 3.57
C LEU A 72 5.95 -6.41 3.73
N VAL A 73 5.56 -5.13 3.70
CA VAL A 73 6.48 -4.01 3.94
C VAL A 73 7.07 -4.08 5.34
N ALA A 74 6.22 -4.33 6.35
CA ALA A 74 6.64 -4.42 7.73
C ALA A 74 7.58 -5.60 7.98
N GLU A 75 7.22 -6.80 7.51
CA GLU A 75 8.07 -8.00 7.62
C GLU A 75 9.46 -7.76 7.02
N ARG A 76 9.51 -7.22 5.81
CA ARG A 76 10.77 -6.94 5.13
C ARG A 76 11.64 -5.92 5.86
N GLY A 77 11.02 -4.89 6.44
CA GLY A 77 11.73 -3.92 7.27
C GLY A 77 12.34 -4.56 8.50
N VAL A 78 11.57 -5.40 9.20
CA VAL A 78 12.01 -6.13 10.40
C VAL A 78 13.11 -7.16 10.06
N GLU A 79 12.95 -7.94 8.98
CA GLU A 79 13.95 -8.88 8.47
C GLU A 79 15.27 -8.17 8.12
N SER A 80 15.20 -6.91 7.70
CA SER A 80 16.37 -6.07 7.43
C SER A 80 16.97 -5.42 8.68
N GLY A 81 16.50 -5.78 9.87
CA GLY A 81 16.95 -5.21 11.15
C GLY A 81 16.50 -3.77 11.39
N LYS A 82 15.50 -3.27 10.66
CA LYS A 82 15.01 -1.90 10.83
C LYS A 82 13.93 -1.84 11.91
N THR A 83 13.98 -0.77 12.69
CA THR A 83 12.86 -0.31 13.53
C THR A 83 12.17 0.85 12.83
N PHE A 84 10.83 0.86 12.86
CA PHE A 84 10.06 1.93 12.26
C PHE A 84 9.88 3.08 13.26
N PRO A 85 9.96 4.35 12.81
CA PRO A 85 9.48 5.46 13.61
C PRO A 85 8.02 5.24 14.01
N VAL A 86 7.62 5.73 15.19
CA VAL A 86 6.28 5.53 15.78
C VAL A 86 5.15 5.82 14.77
N ALA A 87 5.24 6.95 14.06
CA ALA A 87 4.24 7.33 13.05
C ALA A 87 4.17 6.36 11.87
N ILE A 88 5.31 5.84 11.39
CA ILE A 88 5.36 4.89 10.28
C ILE A 88 4.82 3.53 10.71
N ALA A 89 5.12 3.08 11.93
CA ALA A 89 4.55 1.86 12.48
C ALA A 89 3.01 1.96 12.58
N GLY A 90 2.50 3.11 13.03
CA GLY A 90 1.06 3.39 13.06
C GLY A 90 0.43 3.38 11.66
N LEU A 91 1.07 3.99 10.66
CA LEU A 91 0.58 4.00 9.28
C LEU A 91 0.51 2.60 8.68
N LEU A 92 1.56 1.77 8.85
CA LEU A 92 1.55 0.39 8.38
C LEU A 92 0.48 -0.44 9.09
N LEU A 93 0.26 -0.22 10.39
CA LEU A 93 -0.82 -0.86 11.13
C LEU A 93 -2.20 -0.45 10.57
N CYS A 94 -2.41 0.84 10.29
CA CYS A 94 -3.64 1.30 9.67
C CYS A 94 -3.87 0.68 8.29
N GLY A 95 -2.82 0.51 7.48
CA GLY A 95 -2.91 -0.21 6.20
C GLY A 95 -3.41 -1.64 6.37
N ILE A 96 -2.85 -2.38 7.33
CA ILE A 96 -3.34 -3.73 7.66
C ILE A 96 -4.81 -3.69 8.09
N LEU A 97 -5.19 -2.78 8.99
CA LEU A 97 -6.56 -2.71 9.52
C LEU A 97 -7.59 -2.30 8.45
N SER A 98 -7.17 -1.47 7.50
CA SER A 98 -7.98 -1.06 6.34
C SER A 98 -8.29 -2.27 5.44
N ASP A 99 -7.27 -2.92 4.89
CA ASP A 99 -7.43 -4.02 3.93
C ASP A 99 -8.13 -5.24 4.56
N THR A 100 -7.93 -5.43 5.86
CA THR A 100 -8.47 -6.58 6.59
C THR A 100 -9.82 -6.33 7.26
N LEU A 101 -10.36 -5.12 7.19
CA LEU A 101 -11.58 -4.71 7.92
C LEU A 101 -11.53 -5.09 9.41
N ILE A 102 -10.42 -4.73 10.08
CA ILE A 102 -10.14 -5.13 11.47
C ILE A 102 -10.19 -6.67 11.61
N PHE A 103 -9.44 -7.36 10.76
CA PHE A 103 -9.34 -8.84 10.73
C PHE A 103 -10.64 -9.60 10.44
N ARG A 104 -11.68 -8.94 9.92
CA ARG A 104 -12.96 -9.56 9.54
C ARG A 104 -13.01 -10.02 8.08
N SER A 105 -12.14 -9.49 7.23
CA SER A 105 -12.02 -9.89 5.83
C SER A 105 -11.62 -11.37 5.70
N PRO A 106 -12.10 -12.10 4.67
CA PRO A 106 -11.67 -13.47 4.40
C PRO A 106 -10.20 -13.57 3.94
N THR A 107 -9.57 -12.46 3.55
CA THR A 107 -8.15 -12.43 3.10
C THR A 107 -7.14 -12.51 4.24
N VAL A 108 -7.60 -12.40 5.48
CA VAL A 108 -6.74 -12.27 6.66
C VAL A 108 -5.97 -13.56 6.94
N THR A 109 -4.70 -13.39 7.24
CA THR A 109 -3.80 -14.46 7.66
C THR A 109 -3.25 -14.23 9.06
N ASP A 110 -2.65 -15.27 9.64
CA ASP A 110 -1.98 -15.14 10.95
C ASP A 110 -0.75 -14.23 10.91
N ARG A 111 -0.17 -14.03 9.72
CA ARG A 111 0.93 -13.08 9.51
C ARG A 111 0.45 -11.65 9.71
N ASP A 112 -0.72 -11.30 9.19
CA ASP A 112 -1.31 -9.98 9.37
C ASP A 112 -1.51 -9.67 10.87
N ARG A 113 -2.03 -10.65 11.63
CA ARG A 113 -2.23 -10.51 13.09
C ARG A 113 -0.90 -10.34 13.84
N LYS A 114 0.10 -11.18 13.53
CA LYS A 114 1.42 -11.15 14.16
C LYS A 114 2.15 -9.82 13.88
N VAL A 115 2.07 -9.35 12.64
CA VAL A 115 2.69 -8.08 12.24
C VAL A 115 1.95 -6.92 12.87
N ALA A 116 0.61 -6.94 12.91
CA ALA A 116 -0.18 -5.90 13.58
C ALA A 116 0.18 -5.75 15.06
N LEU A 117 0.34 -6.87 15.80
CA LEU A 117 0.81 -6.86 17.19
C LEU A 117 2.20 -6.20 17.32
N THR A 118 3.11 -6.53 16.41
CA THR A 118 4.47 -5.97 16.38
C THR A 118 4.44 -4.46 16.11
N LEU A 119 3.66 -4.03 15.11
CA LEU A 119 3.51 -2.63 14.73
C LEU A 119 2.81 -1.81 15.80
N ALA A 120 1.79 -2.35 16.47
CA ALA A 120 1.09 -1.67 17.56
C ALA A 120 2.02 -1.33 18.75
N ARG A 121 2.93 -2.24 19.08
CA ARG A 121 3.99 -2.00 20.08
C ARG A 121 4.96 -0.92 19.60
N MET A 122 5.43 -1.00 18.36
CA MET A 122 6.31 0.02 17.78
C MET A 122 5.65 1.41 17.69
N ALA A 123 4.34 1.43 17.44
CA ALA A 123 3.51 2.63 17.40
C ALA A 123 3.14 3.17 18.79
N LYS A 124 3.59 2.51 19.88
CA LYS A 124 3.33 2.90 21.27
C LYS A 124 1.84 3.09 21.58
N LEU A 125 0.99 2.23 21.02
CA LEU A 125 -0.45 2.26 21.31
C LEU A 125 -0.75 1.82 22.76
N THR A 126 0.17 1.09 23.37
CA THR A 126 0.08 0.62 24.76
C THR A 126 1.39 0.84 25.49
N ARG A 127 1.38 0.64 26.81
CA ARG A 127 2.58 0.60 27.65
C ARG A 127 3.48 -0.61 27.30
N ASP A 128 4.77 -0.51 27.59
CA ASP A 128 5.79 -1.52 27.21
C ASP A 128 5.51 -2.94 27.75
N GLN A 129 4.85 -3.06 28.90
CA GLN A 129 4.50 -4.33 29.53
C GLN A 129 3.04 -4.76 29.30
N ALA A 130 2.39 -4.26 28.25
CA ALA A 130 1.03 -4.65 27.93
C ALA A 130 0.95 -6.12 27.49
N THR A 131 -0.10 -6.82 27.92
CA THR A 131 -0.40 -8.17 27.43
C THR A 131 -0.83 -8.14 25.97
N ASP A 132 -0.74 -9.28 25.27
CA ASP A 132 -1.23 -9.38 23.88
C ASP A 132 -2.71 -8.98 23.77
N ASP A 133 -3.54 -9.30 24.78
CA ASP A 133 -4.96 -8.92 24.82
C ASP A 133 -5.15 -7.39 24.95
N GLU A 134 -4.34 -6.72 25.77
CA GLU A 134 -4.36 -5.26 25.88
C GLU A 134 -3.94 -4.60 24.56
N VAL A 135 -2.91 -5.14 23.90
CA VAL A 135 -2.48 -4.66 22.57
C VAL A 135 -3.56 -4.87 21.53
N MET A 136 -4.20 -6.05 21.49
CA MET A 136 -5.30 -6.34 20.56
C MET A 136 -6.52 -5.44 20.78
N THR A 137 -6.79 -5.08 22.04
CA THR A 137 -7.84 -4.11 22.36
C THR A 137 -7.52 -2.73 21.76
N ALA A 138 -6.29 -2.24 21.94
CA ALA A 138 -5.85 -0.97 21.37
C ALA A 138 -5.85 -0.97 19.83
N ILE A 139 -5.43 -2.08 19.20
CA ILE A 139 -5.52 -2.27 17.75
C ILE A 139 -6.97 -2.17 17.28
N THR A 140 -7.89 -2.84 17.98
CA THR A 140 -9.31 -2.84 17.63
C THR A 140 -9.92 -1.45 17.78
N GLU A 141 -9.56 -0.72 18.83
CA GLU A 141 -10.01 0.66 19.03
C GLU A 141 -9.51 1.61 17.95
N LEU A 142 -8.22 1.54 17.60
CA LEU A 142 -7.66 2.29 16.46
C LEU A 142 -8.37 1.94 15.15
N GLY A 143 -8.61 0.64 14.91
CA GLY A 143 -9.31 0.17 13.72
C GLY A 143 -10.73 0.71 13.63
N ASN A 144 -11.47 0.72 14.75
CA ASN A 144 -12.82 1.27 14.80
C ASN A 144 -12.80 2.78 14.51
N GLN A 145 -11.83 3.53 15.05
CA GLN A 145 -11.65 4.96 14.75
C GLN A 145 -11.33 5.20 13.27
N LEU A 146 -10.45 4.38 12.69
CA LEU A 146 -10.08 4.43 11.27
C LEU A 146 -11.30 4.20 10.37
N LEU A 147 -12.05 3.11 10.59
CA LEU A 147 -13.23 2.80 9.78
C LEU A 147 -14.33 3.85 9.96
N ALA A 148 -14.55 4.34 11.18
CA ALA A 148 -15.52 5.40 11.44
C ALA A 148 -15.15 6.72 10.71
N ALA A 149 -13.86 7.04 10.62
CA ALA A 149 -13.39 8.21 9.87
C ALA A 149 -13.58 8.04 8.35
N GLY A 150 -13.53 6.81 7.83
CA GLY A 150 -13.79 6.50 6.42
C GLY A 150 -15.28 6.46 6.03
N ALA A 151 -16.16 6.13 6.98
CA ALA A 151 -17.60 5.89 6.75
C ALA A 151 -18.46 7.17 6.56
N GLY A 152 -17.86 8.32 6.31
CA GLY A 152 -18.54 9.61 6.11
C GLY A 152 -19.33 9.72 4.80
N LEU A 153 -20.24 8.78 4.55
CA LEU A 153 -21.01 8.65 3.30
C LEU A 153 -22.19 9.64 3.23
N GLY A 154 -22.74 10.06 4.37
CA GLY A 154 -24.00 10.82 4.42
C GLY A 154 -23.97 12.24 3.82
N SER A 155 -22.78 12.80 3.58
CA SER A 155 -22.61 14.17 3.07
C SER A 155 -21.94 14.26 1.70
N ARG A 156 -21.53 13.12 1.11
CA ARG A 156 -20.78 13.09 -0.16
C ARG A 156 -21.72 12.80 -1.33
N PRO A 157 -21.54 13.43 -2.51
CA PRO A 157 -22.25 13.04 -3.72
C PRO A 157 -22.03 11.55 -4.05
N ALA A 158 -23.05 10.87 -4.57
CA ALA A 158 -22.96 9.45 -4.92
C ALA A 158 -21.79 9.12 -5.86
N THR A 159 -21.47 10.02 -6.79
CA THR A 159 -20.31 9.89 -7.68
C THR A 159 -18.98 9.91 -6.93
N GLU A 160 -18.87 10.71 -5.87
CA GLU A 160 -17.67 10.80 -5.06
C GLU A 160 -17.51 9.56 -4.18
N ILE A 161 -18.62 9.03 -3.69
CA ILE A 161 -18.67 7.78 -2.92
C ILE A 161 -18.19 6.61 -3.78
N ILE A 162 -18.74 6.44 -4.98
CA ILE A 162 -18.38 5.34 -5.89
C ILE A 162 -16.92 5.44 -6.32
N ASN A 163 -16.43 6.64 -6.61
CA ASN A 163 -15.05 6.82 -7.09
C ASN A 163 -14.00 6.78 -5.97
N ALA A 164 -14.39 6.69 -4.69
CA ALA A 164 -13.45 6.70 -3.57
C ALA A 164 -12.56 5.45 -3.52
N ASP A 165 -13.11 4.29 -3.88
CA ASP A 165 -12.41 3.00 -3.88
C ASP A 165 -12.87 2.14 -5.06
N ILE A 166 -12.72 2.70 -6.28
CA ILE A 166 -12.98 1.98 -7.53
C ILE A 166 -11.68 1.49 -8.16
N LYS A 167 -11.63 0.21 -8.51
CA LYS A 167 -10.56 -0.40 -9.32
C LYS A 167 -11.13 -0.87 -10.66
N PHE A 168 -10.41 -0.58 -11.73
CA PHE A 168 -10.78 -1.00 -13.09
C PHE A 168 -10.04 -2.27 -13.48
N TYR A 169 -10.75 -3.18 -14.12
CA TYR A 169 -10.27 -4.47 -14.59
C TYR A 169 -10.69 -4.69 -16.04
N GLU A 170 -9.91 -5.48 -16.76
CA GLU A 170 -10.25 -5.97 -18.09
C GLU A 170 -10.16 -7.50 -18.09
N GLU A 171 -11.29 -8.16 -18.32
CA GLU A 171 -11.37 -9.62 -18.33
C GLU A 171 -12.12 -10.06 -19.59
N HIS A 172 -11.48 -10.90 -20.42
CA HIS A 172 -12.08 -11.44 -21.65
C HIS A 172 -12.67 -10.38 -22.60
N GLY A 173 -12.02 -9.22 -22.71
CA GLY A 173 -12.47 -8.11 -23.57
C GLY A 173 -13.62 -7.27 -22.98
N VAL A 174 -14.01 -7.52 -21.72
CA VAL A 174 -14.98 -6.72 -20.98
C VAL A 174 -14.24 -5.85 -19.97
N SER A 175 -14.45 -4.54 -20.04
CA SER A 175 -13.96 -3.59 -19.03
C SER A 175 -14.99 -3.46 -17.91
N MET A 176 -14.55 -3.61 -16.66
CA MET A 176 -15.39 -3.56 -15.46
C MET A 176 -14.74 -2.66 -14.41
N GLY A 177 -15.55 -1.85 -13.73
CA GLY A 177 -15.14 -1.15 -12.51
C GLY A 177 -15.79 -1.83 -11.31
N ILE A 178 -15.00 -2.15 -10.28
CA ILE A 178 -15.50 -2.66 -9.00
C ILE A 178 -15.21 -1.59 -7.95
N ALA A 179 -16.27 -1.06 -7.34
CA ALA A 179 -16.18 -0.07 -6.28
C ALA A 179 -16.60 -0.67 -4.94
N GLN A 180 -15.81 -0.41 -3.90
CA GLN A 180 -16.17 -0.71 -2.51
C GLN A 180 -16.62 0.58 -1.81
N VAL A 181 -17.68 0.50 -0.98
CA VAL A 181 -18.30 1.63 -0.27
C VAL A 181 -18.61 1.22 1.17
#